data_AF-A0A6C0K7U7-F1
#
_entry.id   AF-A0A6C0K7U7-F1
#
_cell.length_a   1.000
_cell.length_b   1.000
_cell.length_c   1.000
_cell.angle_alpha   90.00
_cell.angle_beta   90.00
_cell.angle_gamma   90.00
#
_symmetry.space_group_name_H-M   'P 1'
#
loop_
_entity.id
_entity.type
_entity.pdbx_description
1 polymer ?
#
loop_
_entity_poly.entity_id
_entity_poly.type
_entity_poly.pdbx_seq_one_letter_code
_entity_poly.pdbx_strand_id
1 'polypeptide(L)'
;MSATSTAAVASPASFGAKMLEMRDNEETMNVGKKWTVEEDIKLAQEIAENKTYEEIAKEHKRTANSIKLRVISHIIYPKIKDNLDVNMEEVALEYNVDTSQLIRQINKIIIKGEPKPTQKEYLPTNKDILDYLRKLDSKLDEINSKLDNLEYLR
;
A
#
# COMPACT_ATOMS: atom_id res chain seq x y z
N MET A 1 -47.29 -3.56 25.40
CA MET A 1 -46.09 -2.72 25.25
C MET A 1 -44.96 -3.64 24.80
N SER A 2 -44.67 -3.64 23.50
CA SER A 2 -43.66 -4.53 22.91
C SER A 2 -42.32 -3.80 22.87
N ALA A 3 -41.34 -4.30 23.61
CA ALA A 3 -39.97 -3.78 23.57
C ALA A 3 -39.23 -4.40 22.38
N THR A 4 -38.93 -3.60 21.37
CA THR A 4 -38.03 -3.95 20.30
C THR A 4 -36.58 -3.85 20.79
N SER A 5 -35.94 -5.01 20.93
CA SER A 5 -34.50 -5.11 21.17
C SER A 5 -33.75 -4.60 19.94
N THR A 6 -33.00 -3.51 20.14
CA THR A 6 -32.18 -2.90 19.08
C THR A 6 -30.83 -3.60 19.08
N ALA A 7 -30.54 -4.40 18.05
CA ALA A 7 -29.25 -5.04 17.88
C ALA A 7 -28.17 -3.99 17.62
N ALA A 8 -27.17 -3.91 18.51
CA ALA A 8 -26.00 -3.07 18.34
C ALA A 8 -25.15 -3.59 17.16
N VAL A 9 -25.04 -2.79 16.12
CA VAL A 9 -24.16 -3.06 14.97
C VAL A 9 -22.72 -2.79 15.42
N ALA A 10 -21.93 -3.85 15.57
CA ALA A 10 -20.53 -3.76 15.95
C ALA A 10 -19.74 -3.00 14.86
N SER A 11 -18.99 -1.96 15.26
CA SER A 11 -18.08 -1.24 14.38
C SER A 11 -17.00 -2.19 13.82
N PRO A 12 -16.59 -2.03 12.54
CA PRO A 12 -15.54 -2.86 11.97
C PRO A 12 -14.23 -2.63 12.72
N ALA A 13 -13.68 -3.71 13.29
CA ALA A 13 -12.42 -3.69 14.01
C ALA A 13 -11.32 -3.08 13.14
N SER A 14 -10.51 -2.19 13.74
CA SER A 14 -9.37 -1.58 13.04
C SER A 14 -8.40 -2.67 12.56
N PHE A 15 -7.67 -2.42 11.46
CA PHE A 15 -6.69 -3.36 10.92
C PHE A 15 -5.68 -3.86 11.98
N GLY A 16 -5.32 -2.98 12.93
CA GLY A 16 -4.45 -3.33 14.05
C GLY A 16 -5.08 -4.33 15.03
N ALA A 17 -6.36 -4.17 15.37
CA ALA A 17 -7.09 -5.11 16.24
C ALA A 17 -7.16 -6.51 15.61
N LYS A 18 -7.46 -6.58 14.30
CA LYS A 18 -7.50 -7.85 13.57
C LYS A 18 -6.13 -8.56 13.52
N MET A 19 -5.03 -7.80 13.45
CA MET A 19 -3.68 -8.37 13.53
C MET A 19 -3.35 -8.93 14.92
N LEU A 20 -3.82 -8.28 15.98
CA LEU A 20 -3.62 -8.78 17.35
C LEU A 20 -4.39 -10.09 17.55
N GLU A 21 -5.65 -10.16 17.13
CA GLU A 21 -6.44 -11.39 17.18
C GLU A 21 -5.78 -12.55 16.42
N MET A 22 -5.21 -12.28 15.24
CA MET A 22 -4.48 -13.30 14.49
C MET A 22 -3.22 -13.79 15.20
N ARG A 23 -2.61 -13.00 16.08
CA ARG A 23 -1.42 -13.42 16.84
C ARG A 23 -1.75 -14.34 18.01
N ASP A 24 -2.98 -14.29 18.50
CA ASP A 24 -3.46 -15.14 19.57
C ASP A 24 -3.78 -16.56 19.09
N ASN A 25 -3.89 -16.76 17.77
CA ASN A 25 -4.02 -18.09 17.16
C ASN A 25 -2.64 -18.72 16.93
N GLU A 26 -2.46 -19.96 17.38
CA GLU A 26 -1.23 -20.74 17.21
C GLU A 26 -0.80 -20.88 15.74
N GLU A 27 -1.74 -20.99 14.81
CA GLU A 27 -1.47 -21.15 13.37
C GLU A 27 -1.00 -19.86 12.69
N THR A 28 -1.20 -18.69 13.31
CA THR A 28 -0.91 -17.38 12.71
C THR A 28 -0.15 -16.44 13.65
N MET A 29 0.48 -16.99 14.68
CA MET A 29 1.19 -16.24 15.73
C MET A 29 2.35 -15.37 15.22
N ASN A 30 2.83 -15.60 13.99
CA ASN A 30 3.91 -14.82 13.36
C ASN A 30 3.39 -13.74 12.39
N VAL A 31 2.08 -13.51 12.30
CA VAL A 31 1.51 -12.44 11.46
C VAL A 31 2.09 -11.07 11.82
N GLY A 32 2.57 -10.36 10.80
CA GLY A 32 3.17 -9.02 10.94
C GLY A 32 4.53 -8.98 11.63
N LYS A 33 5.10 -10.12 12.06
CA LYS A 33 6.50 -10.17 12.52
C LYS A 33 7.44 -10.01 11.33
N LYS A 34 8.63 -9.44 11.57
CA LYS A 34 9.68 -9.36 10.55
C LYS A 34 10.08 -10.78 10.11
N TRP A 35 10.40 -10.93 8.83
CA TRP A 35 10.96 -12.17 8.29
C TRP A 35 12.45 -12.23 8.60
N THR A 36 12.94 -13.39 9.03
CA THR A 36 14.38 -13.66 9.16
C THR A 36 14.97 -14.26 7.90
N VAL A 37 16.30 -14.26 7.79
CA VAL A 37 17.00 -14.86 6.64
C VAL A 37 16.80 -16.37 6.63
N GLU A 38 16.77 -17.00 7.81
CA GLU A 38 16.51 -18.43 7.97
C GLU A 38 15.10 -18.81 7.51
N GLU A 39 14.09 -17.97 7.82
CA GLU A 39 12.73 -18.16 7.30
C GLU A 39 12.71 -18.08 5.76
N ASP A 40 13.43 -17.13 5.16
CA ASP A 40 13.51 -17.00 3.70
C ASP A 40 14.19 -18.21 3.04
N ILE A 41 15.27 -18.72 3.64
CA ILE A 41 15.97 -19.93 3.16
C ILE A 41 15.02 -21.14 3.23
N LYS A 42 14.33 -21.32 4.35
CA LYS A 42 13.37 -22.42 4.53
C LYS A 42 12.21 -22.32 3.53
N LEU A 43 11.69 -21.12 3.33
CA LEU A 43 10.63 -20.86 2.36
C LEU A 43 11.04 -21.25 0.93
N ALA A 44 12.27 -20.91 0.52
CA ALA A 44 12.78 -21.29 -0.80
C ALA A 44 12.90 -22.82 -0.96
N GLN A 45 13.32 -23.53 0.10
CA GLN A 45 13.40 -24.99 0.11
C GLN A 45 12.01 -25.63 -0.02
N GLU A 46 11.03 -25.17 0.77
CA GLU A 46 9.67 -25.73 0.77
C GLU A 46 8.96 -25.55 -0.58
N ILE A 47 9.22 -24.42 -1.26
CA ILE A 47 8.74 -24.20 -2.63
C ILE A 47 9.39 -25.19 -3.60
N ALA A 48 10.69 -25.45 -3.48
CA ALA A 48 11.38 -26.45 -4.30
C ALA A 48 10.90 -27.89 -4.01
N GLU A 49 10.41 -28.15 -2.80
CA GLU A 49 9.76 -29.41 -2.40
C GLU A 49 8.31 -29.53 -2.87
N ASN A 50 7.78 -28.55 -3.61
CA ASN A 50 6.39 -28.48 -4.09
C ASN A 50 5.34 -28.50 -2.97
N LYS A 51 5.66 -27.99 -1.77
CA LYS A 51 4.66 -27.79 -0.72
C LYS A 51 3.63 -26.74 -1.15
N THR A 52 2.39 -26.94 -0.71
CA THR A 52 1.32 -25.96 -0.93
C THR A 52 1.52 -24.71 -0.07
N TYR A 53 0.96 -23.58 -0.50
CA TYR A 53 1.02 -22.34 0.27
C TYR A 53 0.36 -22.46 1.65
N GLU A 54 -0.65 -23.32 1.76
CA GLU A 54 -1.38 -23.62 2.99
C GLU A 54 -0.54 -24.45 3.98
N GLU A 55 0.26 -25.40 3.49
CA GLU A 55 1.20 -26.16 4.32
C GLU A 55 2.34 -25.28 4.81
N ILE A 56 2.94 -24.51 3.91
CA ILE A 56 3.99 -23.54 4.24
C ILE A 56 3.48 -22.52 5.26
N ALA A 57 2.27 -22.02 5.08
CA ALA A 57 1.63 -21.09 6.00
C ALA A 57 1.58 -21.63 7.45
N LYS A 58 1.19 -22.89 7.61
CA LYS A 58 1.14 -23.57 8.91
C LYS A 58 2.52 -23.71 9.53
N GLU A 59 3.52 -24.12 8.75
CA GLU A 59 4.89 -24.31 9.25
C GLU A 59 5.53 -23.00 9.71
N HIS A 60 5.30 -21.91 8.98
CA HIS A 60 5.81 -20.57 9.34
C HIS A 60 4.92 -19.83 10.34
N LYS A 61 3.75 -20.38 10.65
CA LYS A 61 2.70 -19.77 11.48
C LYS A 61 2.28 -18.38 11.00
N ARG A 62 2.09 -18.27 9.68
CA ARG A 62 1.72 -17.04 8.96
C ARG A 62 0.53 -17.35 8.05
N THR A 63 -0.11 -16.32 7.50
CA THR A 63 -1.20 -16.54 6.53
C THR A 63 -0.66 -16.96 5.18
N ALA A 64 -1.40 -17.81 4.44
CA ALA A 64 -1.06 -18.20 3.07
C ALA A 64 -0.84 -16.99 2.15
N ASN A 65 -1.62 -15.92 2.34
CA ASN A 65 -1.40 -14.68 1.61
C ASN A 65 -0.04 -14.03 1.94
N SER A 66 0.38 -14.04 3.21
CA SER A 66 1.72 -13.55 3.59
C SER A 66 2.83 -14.38 2.94
N ILE A 67 2.66 -15.69 2.84
CA ILE A 67 3.60 -16.57 2.14
C ILE A 67 3.67 -16.19 0.66
N LYS A 68 2.53 -16.14 -0.04
CA LYS A 68 2.46 -15.76 -1.47
C LYS A 68 3.15 -14.42 -1.75
N LEU A 69 2.88 -13.40 -0.93
CA LEU A 69 3.52 -12.10 -1.06
C LEU A 69 5.04 -12.16 -0.86
N ARG A 70 5.51 -12.99 0.08
CA ARG A 70 6.93 -13.18 0.34
C ARG A 70 7.61 -13.88 -0.83
N VAL A 71 7.02 -14.97 -1.32
CA VAL A 71 7.52 -15.72 -2.49
C VAL A 71 7.63 -14.81 -3.72
N ILE A 72 6.59 -14.04 -4.04
CA ILE A 72 6.63 -13.11 -5.18
C ILE A 72 7.78 -12.12 -5.04
N SER A 73 7.93 -11.51 -3.87
CA SER A 73 8.89 -10.42 -3.68
C SER A 73 10.34 -10.85 -3.49
N HIS A 74 10.59 -12.01 -2.88
CA HIS A 74 11.94 -12.45 -2.46
C HIS A 74 12.45 -13.66 -3.23
N ILE A 75 11.59 -14.40 -3.94
CA ILE A 75 11.99 -15.57 -4.74
C ILE A 75 11.73 -15.31 -6.23
N ILE A 76 10.52 -14.95 -6.62
CA ILE A 76 10.16 -14.78 -8.04
C ILE A 76 10.79 -13.51 -8.61
N TYR A 77 10.51 -12.35 -7.99
CA TYR A 77 10.94 -11.05 -8.51
C TYR A 77 12.46 -10.96 -8.76
N PRO A 78 13.35 -11.42 -7.85
CA PRO A 78 14.78 -11.41 -8.11
C PRO A 78 15.23 -12.24 -9.32
N LYS A 79 14.49 -13.28 -9.70
CA LYS A 79 14.79 -14.11 -10.88
C LYS A 79 14.39 -13.45 -12.19
N ILE A 80 13.32 -12.66 -12.17
CA ILE A 80 12.70 -12.12 -13.39
C ILE A 80 13.04 -10.64 -13.65
N LYS A 81 13.47 -9.90 -12.62
CA LYS A 81 13.67 -8.43 -12.70
C LYS A 81 14.63 -7.98 -13.80
N ASP A 82 15.59 -8.83 -14.18
CA ASP A 82 16.63 -8.50 -15.16
C ASP A 82 16.33 -9.11 -16.56
N ASN A 83 15.19 -9.79 -16.71
CA ASN A 83 14.79 -10.45 -17.95
C ASN A 83 13.52 -9.79 -18.53
N LEU A 84 13.67 -9.20 -19.72
CA LEU A 84 12.62 -8.42 -20.39
C LEU A 84 11.58 -9.30 -21.11
N ASP A 85 11.92 -10.55 -21.43
CA ASP A 85 11.08 -11.46 -22.21
C ASP A 85 10.37 -12.52 -21.35
N VAL A 86 10.22 -12.25 -20.05
CA VAL A 86 9.61 -13.20 -19.11
C VAL A 86 8.11 -13.36 -19.39
N ASN A 87 7.71 -14.59 -19.68
CA ASN A 87 6.31 -14.98 -19.76
C ASN A 87 5.72 -15.12 -18.35
N MET A 88 4.84 -14.20 -17.96
CA MET A 88 4.26 -14.15 -16.61
C MET A 88 3.31 -15.31 -16.34
N GLU A 89 2.64 -15.83 -17.37
CA GLU A 89 1.77 -16.99 -17.29
C GLU A 89 2.55 -18.26 -16.94
N GLU A 90 3.72 -18.46 -17.55
CA GLU A 90 4.60 -19.59 -17.25
C GLU A 90 5.12 -19.53 -15.81
N VAL A 91 5.56 -18.34 -15.37
CA VAL A 91 6.03 -18.13 -13.99
C VAL A 91 4.89 -18.34 -12.98
N ALA A 92 3.68 -17.87 -13.29
CA ALA A 92 2.51 -18.08 -12.45
C ALA A 92 2.20 -19.58 -12.28
N LEU A 93 2.31 -20.36 -13.36
CA LEU A 93 2.14 -21.81 -13.33
C LEU A 93 3.24 -22.52 -12.54
N GLU A 94 4.53 -22.17 -12.75
CA GLU A 94 5.67 -22.76 -12.04
C GLU A 94 5.52 -22.62 -10.51
N TYR A 95 5.05 -21.46 -10.07
CA TYR A 95 4.93 -21.14 -8.65
C TYR A 95 3.52 -21.36 -8.09
N ASN A 96 2.56 -21.86 -8.88
CA ASN A 96 1.15 -22.03 -8.49
C ASN A 96 0.54 -20.74 -7.88
N VAL A 97 0.84 -19.59 -8.50
CA VAL A 97 0.30 -18.28 -8.11
C VAL A 97 -0.68 -17.84 -9.19
N ASP A 98 -1.75 -17.17 -8.80
CA ASP A 98 -2.65 -16.54 -9.77
C ASP A 98 -1.91 -15.46 -10.57
N THR A 99 -1.99 -15.53 -11.90
CA THR A 99 -1.30 -14.61 -12.82
C THR A 99 -1.64 -13.15 -12.55
N SER A 100 -2.92 -12.84 -12.28
CA SER A 100 -3.35 -11.47 -11.99
C SER A 100 -2.76 -10.96 -10.67
N GLN A 101 -2.65 -11.83 -9.66
CA GLN A 101 -1.99 -11.51 -8.40
C GLN A 101 -0.51 -11.29 -8.58
N LEU A 102 0.17 -12.14 -9.36
CA LEU A 102 1.60 -12.04 -9.64
C LEU A 102 1.93 -10.69 -10.30
N ILE A 103 1.28 -10.38 -11.42
CA ILE A 103 1.47 -9.13 -12.17
C ILE A 103 1.23 -7.91 -11.26
N ARG A 104 0.12 -7.92 -10.52
CA ARG A 104 -0.23 -6.82 -9.60
C ARG A 104 0.86 -6.58 -8.55
N GLN A 105 1.42 -7.63 -7.97
CA GLN A 105 2.44 -7.49 -6.95
C GLN A 105 3.80 -7.08 -7.52
N ILE A 106 4.19 -7.61 -8.69
CA ILE A 106 5.41 -7.17 -9.39
C ILE A 106 5.34 -5.68 -9.70
N ASN A 107 4.24 -5.22 -10.29
CA ASN A 107 4.04 -3.78 -10.58
C ASN A 107 4.14 -2.93 -9.30
N LYS A 108 3.57 -3.42 -8.20
CA LYS A 108 3.68 -2.74 -6.90
C LYS A 108 5.11 -2.69 -6.36
N ILE A 109 5.92 -3.71 -6.60
CA ILE A 109 7.34 -3.73 -6.21
C ILE A 109 8.12 -2.73 -7.05
N ILE A 110 7.92 -2.71 -8.36
CA ILE A 110 8.56 -1.78 -9.30
C ILE A 110 8.24 -0.33 -8.91
N ILE A 111 6.96 0.02 -8.75
CA ILE A 111 6.52 1.37 -8.37
C ILE A 111 7.08 1.81 -7.00
N LYS A 112 7.29 0.87 -6.07
CA LYS A 112 7.87 1.16 -4.75
C LYS A 112 9.39 1.27 -4.77
N GLY A 113 10.05 0.57 -5.69
CA GLY A 113 11.50 0.54 -5.87
C GLY A 113 12.02 1.68 -6.74
N GLU A 114 11.21 2.18 -7.66
CA GLU A 114 11.49 3.44 -8.37
C GLU A 114 11.49 4.61 -7.38
N PRO A 115 12.45 5.55 -7.47
CA PRO A 115 12.30 6.81 -6.78
C PRO A 115 10.99 7.43 -7.26
N LYS A 116 10.02 7.59 -6.35
CA LYS A 116 8.77 8.30 -6.67
C LYS A 116 9.14 9.54 -7.48
N PRO A 117 8.58 9.78 -8.68
CA PRO A 117 8.75 11.06 -9.32
C PRO A 117 8.35 12.10 -8.30
N THR A 118 9.29 12.95 -7.92
CA THR A 118 9.12 13.96 -6.86
C THR A 118 8.31 15.12 -7.41
N GLN A 119 7.23 14.85 -8.14
CA GLN A 119 6.15 15.81 -8.25
C GLN A 119 5.31 15.64 -7.01
N LYS A 120 5.75 16.26 -5.90
CA LYS A 120 4.75 16.75 -4.96
C LYS A 120 3.89 17.69 -5.79
N GLU A 121 2.67 17.28 -6.14
CA GLU A 121 1.63 18.28 -6.35
C GLU A 121 1.71 19.19 -5.13
N TYR A 122 2.12 20.43 -5.35
CA TYR A 122 2.19 21.41 -4.29
C TYR A 122 0.75 21.59 -3.78
N LEU A 123 0.44 20.96 -2.66
CA LEU A 123 -0.75 21.25 -1.88
C LEU A 123 -0.41 22.47 -1.04
N PRO A 124 -0.94 23.67 -1.38
CA PRO A 124 -0.67 24.87 -0.62
C PRO A 124 -1.15 24.68 0.83
N THR A 125 -0.33 25.07 1.79
CA THR A 125 -0.71 25.08 3.20
C THR A 125 -1.73 26.21 3.44
N ASN A 126 -2.53 26.13 4.50
CA ASN A 126 -3.39 27.25 4.93
C ASN A 126 -2.64 28.58 5.02
N LYS A 127 -1.36 28.56 5.43
CA LYS A 127 -0.50 29.75 5.47
C LYS A 127 -0.26 30.33 4.06
N ASP A 128 0.01 29.47 3.09
CA ASP A 128 0.29 29.87 1.71
C ASP A 128 -0.97 30.47 1.05
N ILE A 129 -2.15 29.93 1.39
CA ILE A 129 -3.46 30.46 0.99
C ILE A 129 -3.68 31.85 1.60
N LEU A 130 -3.42 32.02 2.91
CA LEU A 130 -3.58 33.30 3.59
C LEU A 130 -2.66 34.39 3.04
N ASP A 131 -1.41 34.06 2.76
CA ASP A 131 -0.45 35.00 2.18
C ASP A 131 -0.84 35.41 0.75
N TYR A 132 -1.43 34.49 -0.02
CA TYR A 132 -1.98 34.82 -1.33
C TYR A 132 -3.20 35.74 -1.25
N LEU A 133 -4.12 35.48 -0.31
CA LEU A 133 -5.29 36.34 -0.09
C LEU A 133 -4.89 37.77 0.29
N ARG A 134 -3.90 37.94 1.17
CA ARG A 134 -3.36 39.27 1.50
C ARG A 134 -2.79 40.00 0.29
N LYS A 135 -2.08 39.29 -0.59
CA LYS A 135 -1.54 39.88 -1.82
C LYS A 135 -2.64 40.32 -2.77
N LEU A 136 -3.75 39.58 -2.85
CA LEU A 136 -4.90 39.98 -3.66
C LEU A 136 -5.57 41.23 -3.10
N ASP A 137 -5.70 41.31 -1.78
CA ASP A 137 -6.28 42.46 -1.09
C ASP A 137 -5.50 43.75 -1.38
N SER A 138 -4.16 43.72 -1.20
CA SER A 138 -3.32 44.87 -1.51
C SER A 138 -3.35 45.27 -3.00
N LYS A 139 -3.53 44.31 -3.91
CA LYS A 139 -3.67 44.61 -5.33
C LYS A 139 -5.01 45.26 -5.65
N LEU A 140 -6.09 44.87 -4.97
CA LEU A 140 -7.39 45.51 -5.11
C LEU A 140 -7.33 46.96 -4.66
N ASP A 141 -6.68 47.24 -3.52
CA ASP A 141 -6.47 48.60 -3.03
C ASP A 141 -5.67 49.46 -4.03
N GLU A 142 -4.61 48.90 -4.61
CA GLU A 142 -3.81 49.59 -5.62
C GLU A 142 -4.62 49.92 -6.89
N ILE A 143 -5.47 48.98 -7.32
CA ILE A 143 -6.37 49.20 -8.47
C ILE A 143 -7.40 50.28 -8.16
N ASN A 144 -8.02 50.25 -6.98
CA ASN A 144 -9.00 51.26 -6.58
C ASN A 144 -8.36 52.65 -6.50
N SER A 145 -7.17 52.77 -5.90
CA SER A 145 -6.45 54.04 -5.86
C SER A 145 -6.10 54.55 -7.26
N LYS A 146 -5.70 53.66 -8.18
CA LYS A 146 -5.46 54.03 -9.58
C LYS A 146 -6.74 54.47 -10.29
N LEU A 147 -7.88 53.85 -10.00
CA LEU A 147 -9.17 54.22 -10.56
C LEU A 147 -9.61 55.60 -10.05
N ASP A 148 -9.51 55.85 -8.75
CA ASP A 148 -9.83 57.15 -8.12
C ASP A 148 -9.00 58.28 -8.75
N ASN A 149 -7.69 58.04 -8.94
CA ASN A 149 -6.80 59.02 -9.57
C ASN A 149 -7.18 59.32 -11.04
N LEU A 150 -7.78 58.37 -11.75
CA LEU A 150 -8.24 58.55 -13.13
C LEU A 150 -9.59 59.26 -13.19
N GLU A 151 -10.48 59.04 -12.22
CA GLU A 151 -11.74 59.79 -12.10
C GLU A 151 -11.51 61.28 -11.81
N TYR A 152 -10.46 61.62 -11.04
CA TYR A 152 -10.06 63.01 -10.78
C TYR A 152 -9.44 63.75 -11.98
N LEU A 153 -9.03 63.02 -13.03
CA LEU A 153 -8.42 63.58 -14.25
C LEU A 153 -9.46 63.81 -15.38
N ARG A 154 -10.74 63.53 -15.12
CA ARG A 154 -11.86 63.64 -16.08
C ARG A 154 -12.77 64.81 -15.75
#